data_AF-A0A137Q1R0-F1
#
_entry.id   AF-A0A137Q1R0-F1
#
_cell.length_a   1.000
_cell.length_b   1.000
_cell.length_c   1.000
_cell.angle_alpha   90.00
_cell.angle_beta   90.00
_cell.angle_gamma   90.00
#
_symmetry.space_group_name_H-M   'P 1'
#
loop_
_entity.id
_entity.type
_entity.pdbx_description
1 polymer ?
#
loop_
_entity_poly.entity_id
_entity_poly.type
_entity_poly.pdbx_seq_one_letter_code
_entity_poly.pdbx_strand_id
1 'polypeptide(L)'
;MSAIHILYFEVCLDRLPDDLVREIFLHHSLRLPASAEVLAAVSKLWRAIAFSIPELWSTIMPDIPNRNPSPPRLERWLERSSDDPLFVIIDATGKNVSTQENEYIRRIILSLTPFVPRWRYLKLVISDAHEEGFHGFPLLANASQLKTIIIDFLSTNESIISSIASATHVKALKLSSLSPVPIGAVMPTFPWKTLSYLNLSANRSWDSMLHVLKHCTSISNLALSASTPLSPTADPLPRSIQLPLLKTLHVKSRSIDALKAVSLLNCPNLVIFHMNLDVLERESQENDYERSLFGLLEFIMMHERHSIVIFKFETNRPLPLHWIIPFHTASRSSNIVLLELVIPSEGWFSAVHASVVDGLKHSSSQHYVYSKAPFHVIDDEADDGNGVLRMGWLDKVNIRSFQRKAWVDPDLTRGMTLSPPPVDPCPEFLEERASSIGHLPVELLRLSIQDLFFRPHLKRLQLLANVDALSQSHYRNYGTSSFVKLPPETPPLFVSRCGWRDLGINSLHRTCTAGGF
;
A
#
# COMPACT_ATOMS: atom_id res chain seq x y z
N MET A 1 -6.37 -19.19 10.97
CA MET A 1 -7.42 -19.52 9.98
C MET A 1 -7.51 -21.03 9.87
N SER A 2 -8.69 -21.60 10.07
CA SER A 2 -8.87 -22.99 10.44
C SER A 2 -8.89 -23.94 9.22
N ALA A 3 -8.38 -25.15 9.42
CA ALA A 3 -8.47 -26.29 8.51
C ALA A 3 -9.93 -26.60 8.05
N ILE A 4 -10.93 -26.02 8.71
CA ILE A 4 -12.36 -26.24 8.48
C ILE A 4 -12.82 -25.69 7.12
N HIS A 5 -12.25 -24.59 6.60
CA HIS A 5 -12.56 -24.14 5.24
C HIS A 5 -11.91 -24.99 4.15
N ILE A 6 -10.76 -25.61 4.41
CA ILE A 6 -10.09 -26.51 3.45
C ILE A 6 -10.87 -27.83 3.34
N LEU A 7 -11.41 -28.34 4.46
CA LEU A 7 -12.14 -29.61 4.51
C LEU A 7 -13.49 -29.57 3.75
N TYR A 8 -14.17 -28.43 3.67
CA TYR A 8 -15.41 -28.31 2.87
C TYR A 8 -15.16 -28.34 1.35
N PHE A 9 -13.93 -28.08 0.90
CA PHE A 9 -13.55 -28.09 -0.51
C PHE A 9 -13.13 -29.47 -1.03
N GLU A 10 -12.72 -30.37 -0.13
CA GLU A 10 -12.15 -31.67 -0.51
C GLU A 10 -13.15 -32.57 -1.26
N VAL A 11 -14.46 -32.42 -1.03
CA VAL A 11 -15.50 -33.29 -1.59
C VAL A 11 -15.91 -32.93 -3.03
N CYS A 12 -15.53 -31.74 -3.54
CA CYS A 12 -15.95 -31.27 -4.88
C CYS A 12 -14.82 -31.00 -5.88
N LEU A 13 -13.56 -30.91 -5.44
CA LEU A 13 -12.46 -30.56 -6.35
C LEU A 13 -12.09 -31.68 -7.32
N ASP A 14 -12.27 -32.95 -6.94
CA ASP A 14 -12.02 -34.11 -7.82
C ASP A 14 -12.98 -34.17 -9.04
N ARG A 15 -14.04 -33.35 -9.05
CA ARG A 15 -15.02 -33.26 -10.15
C ARG A 15 -14.87 -32.00 -10.99
N LEU A 16 -14.00 -31.08 -10.58
CA LEU A 16 -13.78 -29.85 -11.33
C LEU A 16 -12.75 -30.10 -12.44
N PRO A 17 -12.94 -29.55 -13.65
CA PRO A 17 -11.91 -29.53 -14.68
C PRO A 17 -10.61 -28.91 -14.16
N ASP A 18 -9.47 -29.43 -14.61
CA ASP A 18 -8.13 -28.99 -14.19
C ASP A 18 -7.94 -27.47 -14.32
N ASP A 19 -8.52 -26.83 -15.34
CA ASP A 19 -8.46 -25.38 -15.54
C ASP A 19 -9.13 -24.59 -14.41
N LEU A 20 -10.26 -25.08 -13.89
CA LEU A 20 -10.94 -24.43 -12.76
C LEU A 20 -10.16 -24.63 -11.46
N VAL A 21 -9.57 -25.81 -11.27
CA VAL A 21 -8.71 -26.08 -10.11
C VAL A 21 -7.47 -25.18 -10.15
N ARG A 22 -6.85 -25.05 -11.33
CA ARG A 22 -5.73 -24.12 -11.57
C ARG A 22 -6.10 -22.69 -11.22
N GLU A 23 -7.25 -22.20 -11.68
CA GLU A 23 -7.71 -20.85 -11.40
C GLU A 23 -7.96 -20.64 -9.89
N ILE A 24 -8.58 -21.61 -9.22
CA ILE A 24 -8.77 -21.57 -7.76
C ILE A 24 -7.42 -21.51 -7.05
N PHE A 25 -6.44 -22.31 -7.48
CA PHE A 25 -5.11 -22.34 -6.88
C PHE A 25 -4.39 -21.00 -7.08
N LEU A 26 -4.45 -20.43 -8.28
CA LEU A 26 -3.86 -19.12 -8.60
C LEU A 26 -4.53 -18.00 -7.80
N HIS A 27 -5.86 -18.03 -7.69
CA HIS A 27 -6.59 -17.03 -6.91
C HIS A 27 -6.28 -17.14 -5.41
N HIS A 28 -6.12 -18.37 -4.90
CA HIS A 28 -5.72 -18.59 -3.52
C HIS A 28 -4.27 -18.11 -3.27
N SER A 29 -3.37 -18.33 -4.22
CA SER A 29 -1.97 -17.97 -4.05
C SER A 29 -1.69 -16.48 -4.04
N LEU A 30 -2.54 -15.70 -4.69
CA LEU A 30 -2.55 -14.24 -4.61
C LEU A 30 -2.73 -13.70 -3.19
N ARG A 31 -3.45 -14.43 -2.32
CA ARG A 31 -3.80 -13.96 -0.98
C ARG A 31 -2.81 -14.41 0.10
N LEU A 32 -2.15 -15.55 -0.12
CA LEU A 32 -1.30 -16.18 0.88
C LEU A 32 0.05 -16.56 0.25
N PRO A 33 1.13 -15.82 0.52
CA PRO A 33 2.46 -16.27 0.18
C PRO A 33 2.76 -17.60 0.90
N ALA A 34 3.44 -18.54 0.23
CA ALA A 34 3.61 -19.96 0.61
C ALA A 34 2.39 -20.89 0.45
N SER A 35 1.27 -20.39 -0.11
CA SER A 35 0.12 -21.22 -0.50
C SER A 35 0.46 -22.41 -1.41
N ALA A 36 1.41 -22.26 -2.35
CA ALA A 36 1.76 -23.33 -3.29
C ALA A 36 2.19 -24.62 -2.58
N GLU A 37 2.94 -24.50 -1.48
CA GLU A 37 3.34 -25.65 -0.69
C GLU A 37 2.20 -26.23 0.13
N VAL A 38 1.34 -25.37 0.68
CA VAL A 38 0.14 -25.81 1.41
C VAL A 38 -0.78 -26.59 0.47
N LEU A 39 -1.04 -26.06 -0.72
CA LEU A 39 -1.82 -26.71 -1.78
C LEU A 39 -1.18 -28.05 -2.19
N ALA A 40 0.14 -28.08 -2.36
CA ALA A 40 0.88 -29.30 -2.68
C ALA A 40 0.93 -30.33 -1.52
N ALA A 41 0.61 -29.93 -0.29
CA ALA A 41 0.59 -30.79 0.87
C ALA A 41 -0.77 -31.49 1.09
N VAL A 42 -1.87 -30.98 0.51
CA VAL A 42 -3.24 -31.48 0.76
C VAL A 42 -3.41 -32.94 0.32
N SER A 43 -3.28 -33.23 -0.98
CA SER A 43 -3.47 -34.57 -1.53
C SER A 43 -2.47 -34.86 -2.66
N LYS A 44 -2.38 -36.11 -3.12
CA LYS A 44 -1.52 -36.47 -4.26
C LYS A 44 -1.95 -35.77 -5.55
N LEU A 45 -3.25 -35.63 -5.77
CA LEU A 45 -3.82 -34.94 -6.94
C LEU A 45 -3.47 -33.46 -6.90
N TRP A 46 -3.71 -32.78 -5.78
CA TRP A 46 -3.41 -31.36 -5.64
C TRP A 46 -1.92 -31.07 -5.77
N ARG A 47 -1.07 -31.97 -5.28
CA ARG A 47 0.37 -31.89 -5.48
C ARG A 47 0.75 -31.93 -6.95
N ALA A 48 0.19 -32.88 -7.70
CA ALA A 48 0.45 -33.00 -9.13
C ALA A 48 -0.01 -31.72 -9.87
N ILE A 49 -1.21 -31.24 -9.57
CA ILE A 49 -1.76 -29.99 -10.14
C ILE A 49 -0.87 -28.80 -9.77
N ALA A 50 -0.56 -28.61 -8.49
CA ALA A 50 0.27 -27.49 -8.03
C ALA A 50 1.67 -27.51 -8.66
N PHE A 51 2.28 -28.69 -8.86
CA PHE A 51 3.57 -28.81 -9.54
C PHE A 51 3.49 -28.60 -11.05
N SER A 52 2.31 -28.75 -11.66
CA SER A 52 2.09 -28.49 -13.09
C SER A 52 1.87 -27.00 -13.42
N ILE A 53 1.79 -26.12 -12.41
CA ILE A 53 1.49 -24.70 -12.57
C ILE A 53 2.71 -23.89 -12.09
N PRO A 54 3.68 -23.57 -12.98
CA PRO A 54 4.86 -22.80 -12.62
C PRO A 54 4.52 -21.44 -11.99
N GLU A 55 3.42 -20.79 -12.41
CA GLU A 55 3.04 -19.47 -11.91
C GLU A 55 2.74 -19.46 -10.39
N LEU A 56 2.40 -20.61 -9.80
CA LEU A 56 2.19 -20.75 -8.35
C LEU A 56 3.51 -20.60 -7.57
N TRP A 57 4.63 -20.96 -8.19
CA TRP A 57 5.96 -20.95 -7.58
C TRP A 57 6.74 -19.67 -7.88
N SER A 58 6.21 -18.80 -8.74
CA SER A 58 6.87 -17.57 -9.17
C SER A 58 6.83 -16.44 -8.15
N THR A 59 6.01 -16.55 -7.09
CA THR A 59 6.01 -15.60 -5.97
C THR A 59 6.96 -16.07 -4.88
N ILE A 60 8.11 -15.40 -4.79
CA ILE A 60 9.15 -15.71 -3.83
C ILE A 60 9.08 -14.75 -2.66
N MET A 61 8.70 -15.26 -1.49
CA MET A 61 8.71 -14.53 -0.23
C MET A 61 9.44 -15.33 0.85
N PRO A 62 10.75 -15.12 1.03
CA PRO A 62 11.53 -15.81 2.05
C PRO A 62 11.08 -15.38 3.45
N ASP A 63 10.85 -16.36 4.34
CA ASP A 63 10.52 -16.13 5.74
C ASP A 63 11.80 -15.82 6.54
N ILE A 64 12.18 -14.54 6.59
CA ILE A 64 13.35 -14.06 7.33
C ILE A 64 13.21 -14.20 8.86
N PRO A 65 12.10 -13.79 9.52
CA PRO A 65 12.04 -13.78 10.98
C PRO A 65 12.00 -15.16 11.63
N ASN A 66 11.49 -16.21 10.95
CA ASN A 66 11.42 -17.55 11.54
C ASN A 66 12.68 -18.40 11.34
N ARG A 67 13.75 -17.87 10.73
CA ARG A 67 15.04 -18.59 10.49
C ARG A 67 14.89 -19.93 9.75
N ASN A 68 13.78 -20.15 9.03
CA ASN A 68 13.39 -21.49 8.56
C ASN A 68 12.78 -21.58 7.15
N PRO A 69 13.27 -20.80 6.18
CA PRO A 69 13.50 -21.37 4.85
C PRO A 69 14.97 -21.73 4.78
N SER A 70 15.28 -23.02 4.89
CA SER A 70 16.59 -23.46 4.46
C SER A 70 16.77 -23.04 2.99
N PRO A 71 17.94 -22.52 2.56
CA PRO A 71 18.22 -22.21 1.15
C PRO A 71 17.76 -23.27 0.13
N PRO A 72 17.79 -24.58 0.44
CA PRO A 72 17.19 -25.62 -0.41
C PRO A 72 15.70 -25.44 -0.74
N ARG A 73 14.91 -24.74 0.09
CA ARG A 73 13.49 -24.45 -0.20
C ARG A 73 13.37 -23.41 -1.31
N LEU A 74 14.19 -22.36 -1.25
CA LEU A 74 14.22 -21.30 -2.27
C LEU A 74 14.63 -21.87 -3.63
N GLU A 75 15.67 -22.71 -3.66
CA GLU A 75 16.13 -23.38 -4.89
C GLU A 75 15.01 -24.19 -5.54
N ARG A 76 14.26 -24.99 -4.75
CA ARG A 76 13.11 -25.75 -5.27
C ARG A 76 11.99 -24.86 -5.81
N TRP A 77 11.75 -23.69 -5.20
CA TRP A 77 10.75 -22.75 -5.71
C TRP A 77 11.19 -22.17 -7.05
N LEU A 78 12.47 -21.79 -7.16
CA LEU A 78 13.06 -21.26 -8.39
C LEU A 78 13.04 -22.31 -9.50
N GLU A 79 13.40 -23.56 -9.20
CA GLU A 79 13.30 -24.69 -10.15
C GLU A 79 11.85 -24.90 -10.65
N ARG A 80 10.88 -24.90 -9.74
CA ARG A 80 9.46 -25.13 -10.10
C ARG A 80 8.83 -23.95 -10.83
N SER A 81 9.30 -22.74 -10.58
CA SER A 81 8.87 -21.55 -11.34
C SER A 81 9.33 -21.60 -12.81
N SER A 82 10.23 -22.51 -13.18
CA SER A 82 10.72 -22.69 -14.55
C SER A 82 11.21 -21.37 -15.13
N ASP A 83 10.66 -20.90 -16.26
CA ASP A 83 11.00 -19.63 -16.91
C ASP A 83 10.00 -18.50 -16.61
N ASP A 84 9.04 -18.72 -15.71
CA ASP A 84 8.00 -17.72 -15.46
C ASP A 84 8.56 -16.44 -14.82
N PRO A 85 7.90 -15.29 -15.04
CA PRO A 85 8.26 -14.03 -14.40
C PRO A 85 8.14 -14.10 -12.88
N LEU A 86 9.17 -13.64 -12.17
CA LEU A 86 9.25 -13.72 -10.71
C LEU A 86 8.71 -12.48 -10.00
N PHE A 87 8.03 -12.73 -8.87
CA PHE A 87 7.54 -11.73 -7.93
C PHE A 87 8.30 -11.89 -6.62
N VAL A 88 9.31 -11.05 -6.41
CA VAL A 88 10.23 -11.16 -5.28
C VAL A 88 9.80 -10.19 -4.18
N ILE A 89 9.56 -10.72 -2.99
CA ILE A 89 9.19 -9.96 -1.79
C ILE A 89 10.19 -10.31 -0.68
N ILE A 90 11.00 -9.35 -0.27
CA ILE A 90 11.96 -9.51 0.83
C ILE A 90 11.54 -8.58 1.95
N ASP A 91 11.08 -9.15 3.06
CA ASP A 91 10.68 -8.41 4.26
C ASP A 91 11.70 -8.61 5.39
N ALA A 92 12.56 -7.61 5.58
CA ALA A 92 13.58 -7.53 6.60
C ALA A 92 13.21 -6.44 7.64
N THR A 93 12.00 -6.51 8.19
CA THR A 93 11.54 -5.62 9.29
C THR A 93 11.78 -6.18 10.70
N GLY A 94 12.52 -7.28 10.81
CA GLY A 94 12.87 -7.88 12.10
C GLY A 94 13.51 -6.87 13.06
N LYS A 95 13.02 -6.82 14.31
CA LYS A 95 13.56 -5.91 15.34
C LYS A 95 14.89 -6.36 15.91
N ASN A 96 15.17 -7.66 15.85
CA ASN A 96 16.38 -8.23 16.37
C ASN A 96 17.39 -8.31 15.24
N VAL A 97 18.51 -7.61 15.43
CA VAL A 97 19.62 -7.63 14.48
C VAL A 97 20.59 -8.70 14.94
N SER A 98 20.64 -9.81 14.24
CA SER A 98 21.78 -10.73 14.36
C SER A 98 22.60 -10.74 13.08
N THR A 99 23.92 -10.82 13.20
CA THR A 99 24.83 -11.03 12.06
C THR A 99 24.41 -12.25 11.22
N GLN A 100 23.80 -13.25 11.86
CA GLN A 100 23.25 -14.43 11.21
C GLN A 100 22.07 -14.11 10.27
N GLU A 101 21.18 -13.18 10.63
CA GLU A 101 20.08 -12.75 9.76
C GLU A 101 20.60 -11.94 8.56
N ASN A 102 21.60 -11.07 8.75
CA ASN A 102 22.22 -10.34 7.64
C ASN A 102 22.90 -11.30 6.65
N GLU A 103 23.66 -12.27 7.14
CA GLU A 103 24.26 -13.31 6.30
C GLU A 103 23.20 -14.16 5.59
N TYR A 104 22.07 -14.44 6.24
CA TYR A 104 20.96 -15.16 5.64
C TYR A 104 20.28 -14.36 4.51
N ILE A 105 19.98 -13.08 4.74
CA ILE A 105 19.45 -12.16 3.71
C ILE A 105 20.42 -12.08 2.52
N ARG A 106 21.72 -11.95 2.80
CA ARG A 106 22.77 -11.94 1.79
C ARG A 106 22.74 -13.20 0.93
N ARG A 107 22.62 -14.38 1.54
CA ARG A 107 22.51 -15.65 0.81
C ARG A 107 21.27 -15.71 -0.07
N ILE A 108 20.12 -15.27 0.42
CA ILE A 108 18.89 -15.17 -0.38
C ILE A 108 19.12 -14.30 -1.61
N ILE A 109 19.68 -13.10 -1.43
CA ILE A 109 19.95 -12.16 -2.53
C ILE A 109 20.91 -12.78 -3.55
N LEU A 110 21.98 -13.43 -3.09
CA LEU A 110 22.92 -14.12 -3.96
C LEU A 110 22.24 -15.27 -4.74
N SER A 111 21.36 -16.04 -4.11
CA SER A 111 20.59 -17.10 -4.77
C SER A 111 19.58 -16.57 -5.80
N LEU A 112 19.04 -15.37 -5.60
CA LEU A 112 18.07 -14.75 -6.51
C LEU A 112 18.73 -13.99 -7.66
N THR A 113 19.97 -13.53 -7.49
CA THR A 113 20.73 -12.75 -8.49
C THR A 113 20.74 -13.36 -9.90
N PRO A 114 20.97 -14.68 -10.09
CA PRO A 114 20.96 -15.29 -11.42
C PRO A 114 19.62 -15.15 -12.16
N PHE A 115 18.52 -14.92 -11.43
CA PHE A 115 17.17 -14.87 -11.96
C PHE A 115 16.64 -13.44 -12.15
N VAL A 116 17.48 -12.42 -11.92
CA VAL A 116 17.13 -11.00 -12.10
C VAL A 116 16.46 -10.68 -13.45
N PRO A 117 16.87 -11.27 -14.61
CA PRO A 117 16.19 -11.02 -15.88
C PRO A 117 14.71 -11.42 -15.90
N ARG A 118 14.30 -12.36 -15.03
CA ARG A 118 12.91 -12.81 -14.88
C ARG A 118 12.13 -11.98 -13.87
N TRP A 119 12.77 -11.09 -13.11
CA TRP A 119 12.07 -10.31 -12.10
C TRP A 119 11.09 -9.35 -12.77
N ARG A 120 9.83 -9.41 -12.33
CA ARG A 120 8.75 -8.55 -12.82
C ARG A 120 8.26 -7.59 -11.77
N TYR A 121 8.29 -8.04 -10.52
CA TYR A 121 7.87 -7.30 -9.35
C TYR A 121 8.89 -7.50 -8.24
N LEU A 122 9.30 -6.40 -7.63
CA LEU A 122 10.23 -6.39 -6.51
C LEU A 122 9.63 -5.57 -5.37
N LYS A 123 9.43 -6.18 -4.21
CA LYS A 123 9.12 -5.49 -2.95
C LYS A 123 10.24 -5.72 -1.95
N LEU A 124 10.82 -4.64 -1.46
CA LEU A 124 11.85 -4.65 -0.43
C LEU A 124 11.35 -3.87 0.78
N VAL A 125 11.32 -4.50 1.94
CA VAL A 125 11.03 -3.82 3.21
C VAL A 125 12.28 -3.97 4.07
N ILE A 126 13.00 -2.87 4.31
CA ILE A 126 14.35 -2.91 4.87
C ILE A 126 14.42 -2.03 6.10
N SER A 127 14.79 -2.62 7.23
CA SER A 127 15.16 -1.90 8.44
C SER A 127 16.66 -1.60 8.50
N ASP A 128 17.02 -0.55 9.25
CA ASP A 128 18.41 -0.09 9.47
C ASP A 128 19.32 -1.23 9.96
N ALA A 129 18.75 -2.12 10.77
CA ALA A 129 19.35 -3.36 11.24
C ALA A 129 19.99 -4.22 10.15
N HIS A 130 19.34 -4.28 8.99
CA HIS A 130 19.62 -5.29 7.98
C HIS A 130 20.34 -4.75 6.75
N GLU A 131 20.78 -3.49 6.75
CA GLU A 131 21.46 -2.87 5.61
C GLU A 131 22.65 -3.68 5.10
N GLU A 132 23.45 -4.25 6.01
CA GLU A 132 24.62 -5.05 5.65
C GLU A 132 24.25 -6.33 4.89
N GLY A 133 23.07 -6.89 5.16
CA GLY A 133 22.56 -8.08 4.46
C GLY A 133 22.30 -7.83 2.97
N PHE A 134 22.11 -6.57 2.58
CA PHE A 134 21.90 -6.16 1.19
C PHE A 134 23.19 -5.78 0.45
N HIS A 135 24.36 -5.95 1.07
CA HIS A 135 25.62 -5.81 0.34
C HIS A 135 25.71 -6.84 -0.80
N GLY A 136 25.90 -6.34 -2.03
CA GLY A 136 25.88 -7.17 -3.23
C GLY A 136 24.49 -7.35 -3.83
N PHE A 137 23.52 -6.51 -3.44
CA PHE A 137 22.24 -6.43 -4.15
C PHE A 137 22.49 -6.27 -5.66
N PRO A 138 21.81 -7.06 -6.51
CA PRO A 138 22.12 -7.10 -7.93
C PRO A 138 21.79 -5.78 -8.62
N LEU A 139 22.61 -5.46 -9.63
CA LEU A 139 22.29 -4.36 -10.54
C LEU A 139 21.02 -4.72 -11.32
N LEU A 140 20.01 -3.87 -11.21
CA LEU A 140 18.72 -4.07 -11.86
C LEU A 140 18.73 -3.69 -13.35
N ALA A 141 19.88 -3.26 -13.89
CA ALA A 141 20.09 -3.05 -15.33
C ALA A 141 19.74 -4.28 -16.19
N ASN A 142 19.93 -5.49 -15.63
CA ASN A 142 19.62 -6.74 -16.32
C ASN A 142 18.17 -7.21 -16.12
N ALA A 143 17.37 -6.51 -15.32
CA ALA A 143 16.01 -6.88 -14.99
C ALA A 143 15.03 -6.41 -16.09
N SER A 144 15.15 -7.01 -17.28
CA SER A 144 14.41 -6.57 -18.48
C SER A 144 12.89 -6.70 -18.36
N GLN A 145 12.41 -7.58 -17.48
CA GLN A 145 10.98 -7.77 -17.22
C GLN A 145 10.44 -6.94 -16.05
N LEU A 146 11.29 -6.17 -15.35
CA LEU A 146 10.93 -5.52 -14.09
C LEU A 146 10.00 -4.32 -14.35
N LYS A 147 8.72 -4.50 -14.00
CA LYS A 147 7.67 -3.49 -14.19
C LYS A 147 7.41 -2.69 -12.92
N THR A 148 7.49 -3.32 -11.75
CA THR A 148 7.09 -2.72 -10.48
C THR A 148 8.18 -2.85 -9.43
N ILE A 149 8.50 -1.75 -8.77
CA ILE A 149 9.41 -1.69 -7.64
C ILE A 149 8.69 -1.02 -6.47
N ILE A 150 8.65 -1.69 -5.33
CA ILE A 150 8.14 -1.16 -4.06
C ILE A 150 9.26 -1.26 -3.03
N ILE A 151 9.56 -0.15 -2.37
CA ILE A 151 10.59 -0.14 -1.35
C ILE A 151 10.16 0.68 -0.17
N ASP A 152 10.27 0.05 0.99
CA ASP A 152 9.93 0.63 2.28
C ASP A 152 11.21 0.61 3.13
N PHE A 153 11.86 1.76 3.22
CA PHE A 153 13.10 1.97 3.96
C PHE A 153 12.83 2.62 5.32
N LEU A 154 13.49 2.11 6.36
CA LEU A 154 13.68 2.87 7.60
C LEU A 154 14.90 3.81 7.47
N SER A 155 15.98 3.36 6.82
CA SER A 155 17.20 4.12 6.52
C SER A 155 17.64 4.03 5.05
N THR A 156 18.50 4.96 4.65
CA THR A 156 18.89 5.15 3.25
C THR A 156 20.12 4.33 2.89
N ASN A 157 19.94 3.28 2.08
CA ASN A 157 21.06 2.53 1.53
C ASN A 157 21.37 2.96 0.08
N GLU A 158 22.42 3.77 -0.10
CA GLU A 158 22.85 4.29 -1.41
C GLU A 158 23.13 3.19 -2.44
N SER A 159 23.62 2.02 -2.01
CA SER A 159 23.92 0.91 -2.92
C SER A 159 22.66 0.30 -3.53
N ILE A 160 21.56 0.24 -2.76
CA ILE A 160 20.27 -0.23 -3.24
C ILE A 160 19.67 0.83 -4.17
N ILE A 161 19.70 2.11 -3.77
CA ILE A 161 19.20 3.21 -4.60
C ILE A 161 19.91 3.30 -5.94
N SER A 162 21.25 3.15 -5.98
CA SER A 162 22.01 3.13 -7.23
C SER A 162 21.66 1.91 -8.10
N SER A 163 21.43 0.74 -7.49
CA SER A 163 20.94 -0.44 -8.21
C SER A 163 19.57 -0.21 -8.84
N ILE A 164 18.66 0.48 -8.15
CA ILE A 164 17.33 0.83 -8.68
C ILE A 164 17.42 1.89 -9.76
N ALA A 165 18.33 2.86 -9.61
CA ALA A 165 18.58 3.89 -10.61
C ALA A 165 18.97 3.29 -11.98
N SER A 166 19.48 2.06 -12.00
CA SER A 166 19.82 1.31 -13.21
C SER A 166 18.66 0.55 -13.87
N ALA A 167 17.49 0.46 -13.23
CA ALA A 167 16.34 -0.25 -13.78
C ALA A 167 15.64 0.58 -14.86
N THR A 168 15.74 0.16 -16.13
CA THR A 168 15.31 0.93 -17.30
C THR A 168 13.86 0.70 -17.73
N HIS A 169 13.23 -0.39 -17.28
CA HIS A 169 11.90 -0.84 -17.75
C HIS A 169 10.76 -0.63 -16.76
N VAL A 170 11.03 0.05 -15.65
CA VAL A 170 10.08 0.25 -14.55
C VAL A 170 8.94 1.17 -15.00
N LYS A 171 7.71 0.75 -14.69
CA LYS A 171 6.47 1.51 -14.91
C LYS A 171 5.84 1.99 -13.61
N ALA A 172 5.98 1.20 -12.54
CA ALA A 172 5.42 1.51 -11.23
C ALA A 172 6.52 1.57 -10.16
N LEU A 173 6.63 2.69 -9.47
CA LEU A 173 7.59 2.90 -8.40
C LEU A 173 6.89 3.38 -7.12
N LYS A 174 7.06 2.65 -6.02
CA LYS A 174 6.69 3.10 -4.67
C LYS A 174 7.95 3.19 -3.82
N LEU A 175 8.25 4.38 -3.33
CA LEU A 175 9.37 4.65 -2.43
C LEU A 175 8.81 5.24 -1.14
N SER A 176 8.86 4.43 -0.08
CA SER A 176 8.58 4.85 1.27
C SER A 176 9.88 4.92 2.06
N SER A 177 10.17 6.04 2.72
CA SER A 177 11.41 6.20 3.49
C SER A 177 11.20 7.10 4.71
N LEU A 178 11.62 6.65 5.88
CA LEU A 178 11.64 7.52 7.07
C LEU A 178 12.78 8.53 7.03
N SER A 179 13.85 8.23 6.30
CA SER A 179 15.01 9.12 6.16
C SER A 179 14.98 9.93 4.85
N PRO A 180 15.40 11.20 4.87
CA PRO A 180 15.41 12.07 3.70
C PRO A 180 16.52 11.68 2.71
N VAL A 181 16.21 10.88 1.68
CA VAL A 181 17.11 10.71 0.52
C VAL A 181 16.93 11.89 -0.44
N PRO A 182 17.98 12.55 -0.93
CA PRO A 182 17.84 13.48 -2.05
C PRO A 182 17.64 12.69 -3.36
N ILE A 183 16.43 12.16 -3.64
CA ILE A 183 16.16 11.25 -4.79
C ILE A 183 16.70 11.81 -6.11
N GLY A 184 16.49 13.11 -6.37
CA GLY A 184 16.97 13.73 -7.61
C GLY A 184 18.50 13.66 -7.77
N ALA A 185 19.24 13.72 -6.65
CA ALA A 185 20.69 13.61 -6.65
C ALA A 185 21.17 12.14 -6.73
N VAL A 186 20.46 11.21 -6.08
CA VAL A 186 20.87 9.79 -6.01
C VAL A 186 20.41 8.98 -7.22
N MET A 187 19.34 9.41 -7.90
CA MET A 187 18.75 8.73 -9.06
C MET A 187 18.68 9.63 -10.32
N PRO A 188 19.78 10.26 -10.74
CA PRO A 188 19.77 11.17 -11.88
C PRO A 188 19.50 10.46 -13.22
N THR A 189 19.87 9.18 -13.33
CA THR A 189 19.73 8.37 -14.55
C THR A 189 18.46 7.54 -14.59
N PHE A 190 17.64 7.56 -13.54
CA PHE A 190 16.44 6.73 -13.48
C PHE A 190 15.42 7.19 -14.54
N PRO A 191 14.72 6.27 -15.23
CA PRO A 191 13.82 6.60 -16.33
C PRO A 191 12.48 7.17 -15.83
N TRP A 192 12.49 8.30 -15.11
CA TRP A 192 11.28 8.96 -14.57
C TRP A 192 10.16 9.16 -15.61
N LYS A 193 10.52 9.34 -16.89
CA LYS A 193 9.59 9.52 -18.00
C LYS A 193 8.78 8.27 -18.36
N THR A 194 9.21 7.06 -17.96
CA THR A 194 8.50 5.81 -18.29
C THR A 194 7.47 5.41 -17.25
N LEU A 195 7.45 6.08 -16.09
CA LEU A 195 6.55 5.74 -15.00
C LEU A 195 5.09 6.10 -15.33
N SER A 196 4.19 5.11 -15.19
CA SER A 196 2.74 5.27 -15.13
C SER A 196 2.26 5.52 -13.70
N TYR A 197 2.91 4.89 -12.72
CA TYR A 197 2.56 4.98 -11.30
C TYR A 197 3.78 5.42 -10.47
N LEU A 198 3.59 6.44 -9.64
CA LEU A 198 4.59 6.88 -8.67
C LEU A 198 3.94 7.09 -7.30
N ASN A 199 4.54 6.51 -6.27
CA ASN A 199 4.20 6.78 -4.88
C ASN A 199 5.47 7.19 -4.14
N LEU A 200 5.55 8.46 -3.72
CA LEU A 200 6.63 8.98 -2.91
C LEU A 200 6.07 9.25 -1.51
N SER A 201 6.27 8.33 -0.57
CA SER A 201 5.74 8.44 0.79
C SER A 201 6.84 8.48 1.84
N ALA A 202 7.35 9.67 2.14
CA ALA A 202 8.56 9.78 2.94
C ALA A 202 8.64 11.08 3.72
N ASN A 203 9.55 11.11 4.69
CA ASN A 203 9.91 12.32 5.42
C ASN A 203 10.78 13.25 4.55
N ARG A 204 10.26 13.63 3.38
CA ARG A 204 10.94 14.42 2.35
C ARG A 204 10.32 15.79 2.23
N SER A 205 11.15 16.77 1.86
CA SER A 205 10.64 18.09 1.52
C SER A 205 9.89 18.03 0.19
N TRP A 206 8.91 18.92 0.08
CA TRP A 206 8.17 19.12 -1.16
C TRP A 206 9.07 19.52 -2.32
N ASP A 207 10.13 20.31 -2.09
CA ASP A 207 11.08 20.73 -3.15
C ASP A 207 11.67 19.53 -3.88
N SER A 208 12.17 18.55 -3.11
CA SER A 208 12.80 17.35 -3.66
C SER A 208 11.82 16.51 -4.49
N MET A 209 10.56 16.41 -4.04
CA MET A 209 9.52 15.71 -4.79
C MET A 209 9.19 16.46 -6.09
N LEU A 210 9.02 17.78 -6.03
CA LEU A 210 8.70 18.62 -7.18
C LEU A 210 9.79 18.57 -8.26
N HIS A 211 11.07 18.51 -7.87
CA HIS A 211 12.17 18.31 -8.81
C HIS A 211 12.06 16.98 -9.56
N VAL A 212 11.70 15.89 -8.89
CA VAL A 212 11.47 14.58 -9.52
C VAL A 212 10.26 14.61 -10.45
N LEU A 213 9.16 15.23 -10.02
CA LEU A 213 7.92 15.31 -10.81
C LEU A 213 8.10 16.05 -12.14
N LYS A 214 9.03 17.00 -12.23
CA LYS A 214 9.38 17.67 -13.49
C LYS A 214 9.80 16.69 -14.60
N HIS A 215 10.30 15.51 -14.24
CA HIS A 215 10.73 14.48 -15.19
C HIS A 215 9.65 13.41 -15.46
N CYS A 216 8.52 13.41 -14.73
CA CYS A 216 7.50 12.37 -14.77
C CYS A 216 6.36 12.69 -15.76
N THR A 217 6.67 12.83 -17.05
CA THR A 217 5.68 13.29 -18.04
C THR A 217 4.58 12.27 -18.40
N SER A 218 4.81 11.00 -18.12
CA SER A 218 3.90 9.90 -18.52
C SER A 218 3.04 9.35 -17.38
N ILE A 219 3.11 9.98 -16.21
CA ILE A 219 2.46 9.49 -15.00
C ILE A 219 0.93 9.63 -15.10
N SER A 220 0.21 8.56 -14.80
CA SER A 220 -1.26 8.54 -14.70
C SER A 220 -1.73 8.52 -13.25
N ASN A 221 -0.96 7.94 -12.35
CA ASN A 221 -1.33 7.75 -10.96
C ASN A 221 -0.19 8.22 -10.05
N LEU A 222 -0.45 9.25 -9.26
CA LEU A 222 0.52 9.86 -8.37
C LEU A 222 0.03 9.87 -6.93
N ALA A 223 0.87 9.37 -6.03
CA ALA A 223 0.68 9.48 -4.59
C ALA A 223 1.89 10.16 -3.96
N LEU A 224 1.66 11.25 -3.23
CA LEU A 224 2.67 12.03 -2.55
C LEU A 224 2.35 12.04 -1.07
N SER A 225 3.32 11.72 -0.22
CA SER A 225 3.23 11.91 1.22
C SER A 225 4.48 12.58 1.75
N ALA A 226 4.35 13.81 2.24
CA ALA A 226 5.46 14.62 2.74
C ALA A 226 5.15 15.14 4.14
N SER A 227 6.11 15.04 5.06
CA SER A 227 5.97 15.54 6.44
C SER A 227 6.86 16.74 6.75
N THR A 228 7.85 17.08 5.92
CA THR A 228 8.68 18.27 6.13
C THR A 228 8.20 19.44 5.29
N PRO A 229 8.29 20.68 5.81
CA PRO A 229 7.98 21.88 5.05
C PRO A 229 8.93 22.09 3.86
N LEU A 230 8.57 23.01 2.98
CA LEU A 230 9.47 23.49 1.92
C LEU A 230 10.71 24.06 2.60
N SER A 231 11.87 23.51 2.24
CA SER A 231 13.12 24.06 2.73
C SER A 231 13.47 25.25 1.86
N PRO A 232 13.97 26.37 2.40
CA PRO A 232 14.55 27.44 1.61
C PRO A 232 15.87 26.94 0.99
N THR A 233 15.77 26.02 0.03
CA THR A 233 16.92 25.55 -0.74
C THR A 233 17.41 26.65 -1.66
N ALA A 234 18.70 26.61 -2.02
CA ALA A 234 19.29 27.54 -2.97
C ALA A 234 18.64 27.47 -4.37
N ASP A 235 18.06 26.31 -4.72
CA ASP A 235 17.43 26.11 -6.01
C ASP A 235 16.00 26.67 -6.03
N PRO A 236 15.66 27.52 -7.02
CA PRO A 236 14.32 28.07 -7.14
C PRO A 236 13.33 26.96 -7.52
N LEU A 237 12.18 26.95 -6.82
CA LEU A 237 11.07 26.06 -7.14
C LEU A 237 10.67 26.16 -8.62
N PRO A 238 10.34 25.03 -9.27
CA PRO A 238 9.83 25.06 -10.63
C PRO A 238 8.53 25.88 -10.67
N ARG A 239 8.43 26.82 -11.61
CA ARG A 239 7.25 27.70 -11.74
C ARG A 239 5.96 26.94 -12.07
N SER A 240 6.07 25.86 -12.83
CA SER A 240 4.95 25.00 -13.22
C SER A 240 5.46 23.62 -13.62
N ILE A 241 4.77 22.58 -13.19
CA ILE A 241 5.08 21.18 -13.50
C ILE A 241 3.94 20.61 -14.34
N GLN A 242 4.27 20.13 -15.54
CA GLN A 242 3.30 19.63 -16.49
C GLN A 242 3.15 18.11 -16.33
N LEU A 243 1.98 17.65 -15.91
CA LEU A 243 1.63 16.24 -15.77
C LEU A 243 0.40 15.91 -16.64
N PRO A 244 0.56 15.89 -17.98
CA PRO A 244 -0.55 15.88 -18.91
C PRO A 244 -1.37 14.58 -18.86
N LEU A 245 -0.77 13.46 -18.45
CA LEU A 245 -1.47 12.17 -18.40
C LEU A 245 -2.03 11.83 -17.01
N LEU A 246 -1.84 12.69 -16.02
CA LEU A 246 -2.22 12.40 -14.65
C LEU A 246 -3.74 12.33 -14.52
N LYS A 247 -4.26 11.15 -14.16
CA LYS A 247 -5.68 10.88 -13.90
C LYS A 247 -6.00 10.92 -12.40
N THR A 248 -5.07 10.47 -11.56
CA THR A 248 -5.31 10.30 -10.13
C THR A 248 -4.18 10.91 -9.32
N LEU A 249 -4.52 11.85 -8.44
CA LEU A 249 -3.59 12.51 -7.51
C LEU A 249 -4.03 12.27 -6.07
N HIS A 250 -3.17 11.63 -5.30
CA HIS A 250 -3.29 11.49 -3.86
C HIS A 250 -2.19 12.29 -3.18
N VAL A 251 -2.56 13.18 -2.27
CA VAL A 251 -1.63 13.98 -1.48
C VAL A 251 -1.93 13.75 -0.02
N LYS A 252 -0.91 13.37 0.75
CA LYS A 252 -0.95 13.33 2.20
C LYS A 252 0.13 14.25 2.72
N SER A 253 -0.17 15.16 3.65
CA SER A 253 0.88 15.98 4.22
C SER A 253 0.59 16.44 5.62
N ARG A 254 1.67 16.70 6.35
CA ARG A 254 1.62 17.39 7.64
C ARG A 254 1.98 18.87 7.56
N SER A 255 2.35 19.36 6.37
CA SER A 255 2.74 20.74 6.13
C SER A 255 1.76 21.43 5.17
N ILE A 256 1.41 22.68 5.49
CA ILE A 256 0.59 23.56 4.63
C ILE A 256 1.23 23.81 3.26
N ASP A 257 2.53 23.62 3.14
CA ASP A 257 3.25 23.79 1.88
C ASP A 257 2.82 22.78 0.80
N ALA A 258 2.16 21.68 1.19
CA ALA A 258 1.51 20.78 0.24
C ALA A 258 0.52 21.50 -0.67
N LEU A 259 -0.19 22.50 -0.14
CA LEU A 259 -1.16 23.29 -0.91
C LEU A 259 -0.44 24.13 -1.97
N LYS A 260 0.69 24.76 -1.60
CA LYS A 260 1.55 25.50 -2.54
C LYS A 260 2.19 24.57 -3.57
N ALA A 261 2.62 23.39 -3.15
CA ALA A 261 3.22 22.41 -4.05
C ALA A 261 2.20 21.91 -5.09
N VAL A 262 0.95 21.65 -4.66
CA VAL A 262 -0.14 21.26 -5.55
C VAL A 262 -0.50 22.37 -6.53
N SER A 263 -0.48 23.64 -6.12
CA SER A 263 -0.78 24.77 -7.03
C SER A 263 0.26 24.95 -8.15
N LEU A 264 1.45 24.36 -8.02
CA LEU A 264 2.47 24.33 -9.08
C LEU A 264 2.20 23.25 -10.14
N LEU A 265 1.28 22.31 -9.89
CA LEU A 265 0.98 21.21 -10.79
C LEU A 265 -0.06 21.63 -11.84
N ASN A 266 0.23 21.33 -13.10
CA ASN A 266 -0.73 21.44 -14.20
C ASN A 266 -1.13 20.04 -14.67
N CYS A 267 -2.36 19.64 -14.38
CA CYS A 267 -2.87 18.28 -14.56
C CYS A 267 -4.19 18.29 -15.36
N PRO A 268 -4.16 18.60 -16.67
CA PRO A 268 -5.38 18.79 -17.46
C PRO A 268 -6.27 17.55 -17.55
N ASN A 269 -5.75 16.35 -17.31
CA ASN A 269 -6.54 15.12 -17.35
C ASN A 269 -6.86 14.55 -15.96
N LEU A 270 -6.72 15.36 -14.90
CA LEU A 270 -7.00 14.92 -13.54
C LEU A 270 -8.48 14.60 -13.36
N VAL A 271 -8.77 13.40 -12.86
CA VAL A 271 -10.12 12.89 -12.62
C VAL A 271 -10.40 12.71 -11.13
N ILE A 272 -9.42 12.20 -10.39
CA ILE A 272 -9.55 11.96 -8.96
C ILE A 272 -8.46 12.77 -8.25
N PHE A 273 -8.89 13.66 -7.37
CA PHE A 273 -8.00 14.38 -6.48
C PHE A 273 -8.41 14.13 -5.02
N HIS A 274 -7.49 13.55 -4.26
CA HIS A 274 -7.65 13.34 -2.83
C HIS A 274 -6.46 13.97 -2.10
N MET A 275 -6.76 14.87 -1.17
CA MET A 275 -5.79 15.52 -0.31
C MET A 275 -6.16 15.30 1.16
N ASN A 276 -5.22 14.78 1.94
CA ASN A 276 -5.31 14.66 3.40
C ASN A 276 -4.21 15.53 4.02
N LEU A 277 -4.61 16.53 4.78
CA LEU A 277 -3.75 17.56 5.35
C LEU A 277 -3.85 17.57 6.88
N ASP A 278 -2.90 16.89 7.52
CA ASP A 278 -2.76 16.72 8.96
C ASP A 278 -1.78 17.77 9.53
N VAL A 279 -2.17 19.05 9.51
CA VAL A 279 -1.30 20.17 9.90
C VAL A 279 -1.03 20.15 11.40
N LEU A 280 0.24 20.12 11.81
CA LEU A 280 0.61 20.25 13.21
C LEU A 280 0.34 21.70 13.69
N GLU A 281 -0.28 21.87 14.87
CA GLU A 281 -0.70 23.18 15.40
C GLU A 281 0.42 24.23 15.46
N ARG A 282 1.66 23.78 15.69
CA ARG A 282 2.80 24.65 16.00
C ARG A 282 3.41 25.36 14.79
N GLU A 283 3.11 24.93 13.56
CA GLU A 283 3.93 25.30 12.39
C GLU A 283 3.34 26.37 11.47
N SER A 284 2.12 26.86 11.69
CA SER A 284 1.55 27.87 10.77
C SER A 284 0.80 28.98 11.48
N GLN A 285 1.18 30.21 11.13
CA GLN A 285 0.36 31.40 11.33
C GLN A 285 -0.91 31.26 10.48
N GLU A 286 -2.05 31.71 11.00
CA GLU A 286 -3.36 31.65 10.33
C GLU A 286 -3.32 32.23 8.91
N ASN A 287 -2.60 33.35 8.73
CA ASN A 287 -2.40 34.00 7.44
C ASN A 287 -1.73 33.10 6.38
N ASP A 288 -0.79 32.25 6.78
CA ASP A 288 -0.09 31.37 5.83
C ASP A 288 -0.96 30.21 5.39
N TYR A 289 -1.83 29.72 6.29
CA TYR A 289 -2.82 28.71 5.96
C TYR A 289 -3.86 29.26 4.97
N GLU A 290 -4.42 30.45 5.22
CA GLU A 290 -5.39 31.08 4.31
C GLU A 290 -4.79 31.36 2.92
N ARG A 291 -3.57 31.89 2.85
CA ARG A 291 -2.85 32.07 1.58
C ARG A 291 -2.65 30.74 0.84
N SER A 292 -2.41 29.67 1.57
CA SER A 292 -2.20 28.34 0.98
C SER A 292 -3.52 27.73 0.49
N LEU A 293 -4.63 27.93 1.22
CA LEU A 293 -5.98 27.56 0.77
C LEU A 293 -6.37 28.29 -0.52
N PHE A 294 -5.98 29.56 -0.65
CA PHE A 294 -6.18 30.32 -1.89
C PHE A 294 -5.49 29.63 -3.08
N GLY A 295 -4.24 29.17 -2.92
CA GLY A 295 -3.53 28.43 -3.97
C GLY A 295 -4.21 27.11 -4.35
N LEU A 296 -4.81 26.41 -3.39
CA LEU A 296 -5.63 25.22 -3.67
C LEU A 296 -6.91 25.57 -4.45
N LEU A 297 -7.54 26.70 -4.15
CA LEU A 297 -8.70 27.17 -4.90
C LEU A 297 -8.34 27.59 -6.31
N GLU A 298 -7.23 28.31 -6.49
CA GLU A 298 -6.69 28.60 -7.82
C GLU A 298 -6.43 27.30 -8.58
N PHE A 299 -5.86 26.27 -7.94
CA PHE A 299 -5.68 24.96 -8.57
C PHE A 299 -7.03 24.39 -9.02
N ILE A 300 -8.07 24.38 -8.18
CA ILE A 300 -9.40 23.86 -8.56
C ILE A 300 -10.01 24.68 -9.71
N MET A 301 -9.91 26.01 -9.66
CA MET A 301 -10.46 26.93 -10.67
C MET A 301 -9.71 26.86 -12.00
N MET A 302 -8.39 26.67 -11.98
CA MET A 302 -7.60 26.49 -13.21
C MET A 302 -8.02 25.24 -14.00
N HIS A 303 -8.67 24.29 -13.33
CA HIS A 303 -9.25 23.10 -13.96
C HIS A 303 -10.69 23.30 -14.47
N GLU A 304 -11.17 24.54 -14.61
CA GLU A 304 -12.49 24.92 -15.18
C GLU A 304 -12.76 24.36 -16.59
N ARG A 305 -11.75 23.79 -17.27
CA ARG A 305 -11.88 23.12 -18.58
C ARG A 305 -11.71 21.59 -18.54
N HIS A 306 -11.57 21.01 -17.35
CA HIS A 306 -11.07 19.64 -17.16
C HIS A 306 -11.92 18.79 -16.20
N SER A 307 -11.66 17.48 -16.21
CA SER A 307 -12.58 16.41 -15.82
C SER A 307 -12.40 15.93 -14.37
N ILE A 308 -12.12 16.80 -13.40
CA ILE A 308 -12.08 16.34 -11.99
C ILE A 308 -13.49 15.92 -11.64
N VAL A 309 -13.68 14.64 -11.33
CA VAL A 309 -14.98 14.07 -10.93
C VAL A 309 -15.05 14.01 -9.41
N ILE A 310 -13.98 13.57 -8.76
CA ILE A 310 -13.95 13.36 -7.32
C ILE A 310 -12.88 14.26 -6.73
N PHE A 311 -13.30 15.13 -5.82
CA PHE A 311 -12.45 15.95 -4.99
C PHE A 311 -12.72 15.61 -3.53
N LYS A 312 -11.68 15.14 -2.82
CA LYS A 312 -11.74 14.90 -1.38
C LYS A 312 -10.65 15.69 -0.69
N PHE A 313 -11.02 16.53 0.26
CA PHE A 313 -10.10 17.29 1.09
C PHE A 313 -10.39 16.99 2.56
N GLU A 314 -9.45 16.31 3.19
CA GLU A 314 -9.48 16.03 4.62
C GLU A 314 -8.48 16.95 5.30
N THR A 315 -8.88 17.61 6.37
CA THR A 315 -7.95 18.38 7.18
C THR A 315 -8.25 18.22 8.66
N ASN A 316 -7.20 18.19 9.47
CA ASN A 316 -7.32 18.19 10.94
C ASN A 316 -7.49 19.61 11.51
N ARG A 317 -7.48 20.65 10.68
CA ARG A 317 -7.71 22.04 11.09
C ARG A 317 -9.12 22.49 10.71
N PRO A 318 -9.74 23.36 11.52
CA PRO A 318 -11.01 23.97 11.14
C PRO A 318 -10.83 24.77 9.85
N LEU A 319 -11.63 24.48 8.83
CA LEU A 319 -11.69 25.27 7.61
C LEU A 319 -12.51 26.54 7.89
N PRO A 320 -11.95 27.76 7.72
CA PRO A 320 -12.72 28.97 7.98
C PRO A 320 -13.97 29.04 7.09
N LEU A 321 -15.08 29.47 7.68
CA LEU A 321 -16.39 29.48 7.02
C LEU A 321 -16.41 30.18 5.66
N HIS A 322 -15.69 31.28 5.56
CA HIS A 322 -15.63 32.09 4.35
C HIS A 322 -14.93 31.39 3.19
N TRP A 323 -14.25 30.25 3.40
CA TRP A 323 -13.67 29.40 2.35
C TRP A 323 -14.63 28.34 1.81
N ILE A 324 -15.64 27.93 2.57
CA ILE A 324 -16.59 26.89 2.13
C ILE A 324 -17.32 27.33 0.84
N ILE A 325 -17.78 28.59 0.79
CA ILE A 325 -18.47 29.15 -0.37
C ILE A 325 -17.55 29.22 -1.61
N PRO A 326 -16.31 29.73 -1.53
CA PRO A 326 -15.31 29.61 -2.59
C PRO A 326 -15.07 28.18 -3.06
N PHE A 327 -14.86 27.21 -2.17
CA PHE A 327 -14.65 25.81 -2.57
C PHE A 327 -15.84 25.23 -3.32
N HIS A 328 -17.04 25.49 -2.80
CA HIS A 328 -18.27 25.09 -3.46
C HIS A 328 -18.42 25.75 -4.84
N THR A 329 -18.16 27.06 -4.93
CA THR A 329 -18.28 27.81 -6.19
C THR A 329 -17.28 27.33 -7.22
N ALA A 330 -16.00 27.21 -6.85
CA ALA A 330 -14.94 26.69 -7.70
C ALA A 330 -15.25 25.27 -8.17
N SER A 331 -15.71 24.40 -7.27
CA SER A 331 -16.00 23.01 -7.63
C SER A 331 -17.17 22.89 -8.61
N ARG A 332 -18.16 23.77 -8.51
CA ARG A 332 -19.26 23.85 -9.47
C ARG A 332 -18.80 24.33 -10.84
N SER A 333 -17.93 25.33 -10.88
CA SER A 333 -17.33 25.80 -12.14
C SER A 333 -16.48 24.73 -12.82
N SER A 334 -15.83 23.87 -12.04
CA SER A 334 -14.92 22.81 -12.53
C SER A 334 -15.57 21.45 -12.79
N ASN A 335 -16.91 21.35 -12.84
CA ASN A 335 -17.65 20.10 -13.11
C ASN A 335 -17.31 18.92 -12.16
N ILE A 336 -16.82 19.21 -10.95
CA ILE A 336 -16.63 18.19 -9.90
C ILE A 336 -17.98 17.53 -9.63
N VAL A 337 -18.06 16.22 -9.41
CA VAL A 337 -19.33 15.51 -9.13
C VAL A 337 -19.50 15.29 -7.64
N LEU A 338 -18.38 15.03 -6.95
CA LEU A 338 -18.33 14.79 -5.52
C LEU A 338 -17.23 15.65 -4.89
N LEU A 339 -17.63 16.53 -3.97
CA LEU A 339 -16.77 17.28 -3.08
C LEU A 339 -16.97 16.77 -1.66
N GLU A 340 -15.94 16.19 -1.09
CA GLU A 340 -15.96 15.73 0.30
C GLU A 340 -14.96 16.54 1.11
N LEU A 341 -15.47 17.32 2.07
CA LEU A 341 -14.68 18.08 3.02
C LEU A 341 -14.78 17.40 4.39
N VAL A 342 -13.70 16.79 4.87
CA VAL A 342 -13.65 16.17 6.20
C VAL A 342 -12.98 17.17 7.16
N ILE A 343 -13.73 17.61 8.17
CA ILE A 343 -13.35 18.72 9.05
C ILE A 343 -13.57 18.28 10.52
N PRO A 344 -12.69 18.61 11.48
CA PRO A 344 -12.86 18.19 12.87
C PRO A 344 -14.13 18.81 13.49
N SER A 345 -14.81 18.07 14.38
CA SER A 345 -16.06 18.55 15.00
C SER A 345 -15.89 19.82 15.83
N GLU A 346 -14.71 20.06 16.41
CA GLU A 346 -14.41 21.26 17.20
C GLU A 346 -14.48 22.55 16.37
N GLY A 347 -14.35 22.46 15.05
CA GLY A 347 -14.58 23.56 14.11
C GLY A 347 -16.02 23.65 13.60
N TRP A 348 -16.84 22.62 13.86
CA TRP A 348 -18.17 22.43 13.29
C TRP A 348 -19.26 23.03 14.20
N PHE A 349 -19.25 24.34 14.38
CA PHE A 349 -20.29 25.00 15.19
C PHE A 349 -21.66 24.92 14.50
N SER A 350 -22.75 24.84 15.26
CA SER A 350 -24.12 24.91 14.72
C SER A 350 -24.39 26.18 13.89
N ALA A 351 -23.65 27.26 14.15
CA ALA A 351 -23.62 28.47 13.33
C ALA A 351 -22.99 28.27 11.94
N VAL A 352 -22.03 27.35 11.79
CA VAL A 352 -21.42 26.96 10.51
C VAL A 352 -22.46 26.28 9.63
N HIS A 353 -23.16 25.29 10.20
CA HIS A 353 -24.25 24.62 9.52
C HIS A 353 -25.32 25.64 9.06
N ALA A 354 -25.76 26.54 9.95
CA ALA A 354 -26.72 27.58 9.61
C ALA A 354 -26.22 28.52 8.51
N SER A 355 -24.96 28.99 8.60
CA SER A 355 -24.37 29.92 7.63
C SER A 355 -24.17 29.29 6.25
N VAL A 356 -23.74 28.02 6.20
CA VAL A 356 -23.60 27.27 4.94
C VAL A 356 -24.98 27.03 4.32
N VAL A 357 -25.95 26.58 5.12
CA VAL A 357 -27.32 26.36 4.67
C VAL A 357 -27.96 27.66 4.16
N ASP A 358 -27.81 28.77 4.89
CA ASP A 358 -28.40 30.05 4.49
C ASP A 358 -27.66 30.69 3.31
N GLY A 359 -26.33 30.65 3.26
CA GLY A 359 -25.56 31.11 2.11
C GLY A 359 -25.93 30.38 0.82
N LEU A 360 -26.23 29.08 0.90
CA LEU A 360 -26.63 28.27 -0.24
C LEU A 360 -28.09 28.47 -0.63
N LYS A 361 -29.01 28.79 0.31
CA LYS A 361 -30.39 29.17 0.00
C LYS A 361 -30.50 30.47 -0.79
N HIS A 362 -29.60 31.43 -0.54
CA HIS A 362 -29.63 32.75 -1.18
C HIS A 362 -28.84 32.82 -2.50
N SER A 363 -28.15 31.74 -2.87
CA SER A 363 -27.62 31.58 -4.23
C SER A 363 -28.80 31.56 -5.20
N SER A 364 -29.00 32.67 -5.93
CA SER A 364 -30.15 33.03 -6.79
C SER A 364 -30.43 32.10 -7.98
N SER A 365 -29.77 30.96 -8.01
CA SER A 365 -29.82 30.02 -9.09
C SER A 365 -30.84 28.93 -8.72
N GLN A 366 -31.97 28.88 -9.44
CA GLN A 366 -33.05 27.92 -9.23
C GLN A 366 -32.52 26.50 -9.47
N HIS A 367 -32.29 25.74 -8.40
CA HIS A 367 -31.72 24.40 -8.49
C HIS A 367 -32.71 23.35 -7.99
N TYR A 368 -33.04 22.40 -8.87
CA TYR A 368 -33.73 21.18 -8.50
C TYR A 368 -32.79 20.33 -7.64
N VAL A 369 -32.93 20.51 -6.33
CA VAL A 369 -32.43 19.62 -5.30
C VAL A 369 -33.13 18.27 -5.48
N TYR A 370 -32.56 17.39 -6.29
CA TYR A 370 -33.07 16.04 -6.45
C TYR A 370 -32.81 15.27 -5.16
N SER A 371 -33.90 15.03 -4.42
CA SER A 371 -34.00 14.41 -3.10
C SER A 371 -33.66 15.33 -1.92
N LYS A 372 -34.41 15.14 -0.82
CA LYS A 372 -34.49 15.97 0.39
C LYS A 372 -33.18 16.14 1.20
N ALA A 373 -31.99 15.87 0.66
CA ALA A 373 -30.72 16.25 1.30
C ALA A 373 -29.57 16.24 0.27
N PRO A 374 -29.19 17.38 -0.33
CA PRO A 374 -27.97 17.50 -1.13
C PRO A 374 -26.72 17.69 -0.26
N PHE A 375 -26.91 17.80 1.06
CA PHE A 375 -25.88 17.85 2.09
C PHE A 375 -26.09 16.66 3.01
N HIS A 376 -25.15 15.74 2.99
CA HIS A 376 -25.01 14.81 4.10
C HIS A 376 -23.90 15.37 4.95
N VAL A 377 -24.29 16.13 5.98
CA VAL A 377 -23.46 16.21 7.17
C VAL A 377 -23.58 14.83 7.80
N ILE A 378 -22.55 14.03 7.62
CA ILE A 378 -22.42 12.78 8.33
C ILE A 378 -21.70 13.18 9.61
N ASP A 379 -22.50 13.44 10.65
CA ASP A 379 -21.98 13.41 12.01
C ASP A 379 -21.59 11.95 12.25
N ASP A 380 -20.31 11.63 12.09
CA ASP A 380 -19.82 10.34 12.48
C ASP A 380 -19.75 10.38 14.01
N GLU A 381 -20.84 9.96 14.67
CA GLU A 381 -20.86 9.73 16.12
C GLU A 381 -19.93 8.56 16.54
N ALA A 382 -19.17 8.00 15.60
CA ALA A 382 -18.04 7.12 15.92
C ALA A 382 -17.01 7.88 16.78
N ASP A 383 -16.33 7.14 17.66
CA ASP A 383 -15.52 7.62 18.80
C ASP A 383 -14.39 8.65 18.48
N ASP A 384 -14.18 9.07 17.23
CA ASP A 384 -13.10 9.96 16.82
C ASP A 384 -13.49 11.45 16.73
N GLY A 385 -14.77 11.79 16.80
CA GLY A 385 -15.24 13.18 16.88
C GLY A 385 -14.96 14.01 15.62
N ASN A 386 -14.94 13.42 14.44
CA ASN A 386 -14.78 14.17 13.17
C ASN A 386 -16.13 14.37 12.47
N GLY A 387 -16.36 15.57 11.94
CA GLY A 387 -17.53 15.87 11.10
C GLY A 387 -17.20 15.71 9.62
N VAL A 388 -18.03 15.00 8.86
CA VAL A 388 -17.85 14.91 7.40
C VAL A 388 -18.89 15.76 6.70
N LEU A 389 -18.45 16.81 6.01
CA LEU A 389 -19.28 17.54 5.05
C LEU A 389 -19.11 16.94 3.67
N ARG A 390 -20.09 16.12 3.28
CA ARG A 390 -20.17 15.60 1.91
C ARG A 390 -21.12 16.45 1.09
N MET A 391 -20.58 17.13 0.09
CA MET A 391 -21.32 17.89 -0.93
C MET A 391 -21.24 17.13 -2.26
N GLY A 392 -22.30 16.42 -2.61
CA GLY A 392 -22.41 15.78 -3.92
C GLY A 392 -23.43 16.51 -4.78
N TRP A 393 -23.10 16.79 -6.04
CA TRP A 393 -24.10 17.24 -7.01
C TRP A 393 -24.06 16.31 -8.21
N LEU A 394 -24.99 15.38 -8.18
CA LEU A 394 -25.22 14.44 -9.25
C LEU A 394 -26.26 15.05 -10.19
N ASP A 395 -25.83 15.88 -11.15
CA ASP A 395 -26.69 16.16 -12.29
C ASP A 395 -26.94 14.85 -13.04
N LYS A 396 -28.21 14.49 -13.29
CA LYS A 396 -28.59 13.29 -14.05
C LYS A 396 -27.85 13.18 -15.39
N VAL A 397 -27.53 14.31 -16.02
CA VAL A 397 -26.76 14.35 -17.27
C VAL A 397 -25.30 13.93 -17.03
N ASN A 398 -24.70 14.44 -15.97
CA ASN A 398 -23.32 14.15 -15.58
C ASN A 398 -23.16 12.71 -15.07
N ILE A 399 -24.12 12.14 -14.36
CA ILE A 399 -24.09 10.73 -13.94
C ILE A 399 -23.99 9.80 -15.15
N ARG A 400 -24.81 10.01 -16.18
CA ARG A 400 -24.81 9.14 -17.36
C ARG A 400 -23.55 9.31 -18.21
N SER A 401 -22.97 10.50 -18.24
CA SER A 401 -21.68 10.77 -18.86
C SER A 401 -20.56 10.09 -18.08
N PHE A 402 -20.58 10.25 -16.76
CA PHE A 402 -19.61 9.66 -15.85
C PHE A 402 -19.66 8.14 -15.82
N GLN A 403 -20.84 7.54 -15.70
CA GLN A 403 -21.03 6.10 -15.84
C GLN A 403 -20.49 5.64 -17.19
N ARG A 404 -20.83 6.31 -18.30
CA ARG A 404 -20.25 5.93 -19.61
C ARG A 404 -18.72 6.01 -19.63
N LYS A 405 -18.10 7.03 -19.04
CA LYS A 405 -16.64 7.15 -18.95
C LYS A 405 -16.02 6.07 -18.04
N ALA A 406 -16.56 5.88 -16.84
CA ALA A 406 -16.08 4.89 -15.87
C ALA A 406 -16.33 3.44 -16.29
N TRP A 407 -17.27 3.21 -17.21
CA TRP A 407 -17.50 1.89 -17.83
C TRP A 407 -16.52 1.59 -18.96
N VAL A 408 -16.02 2.63 -19.65
CA VAL A 408 -15.03 2.50 -20.73
C VAL A 408 -13.60 2.48 -20.17
N ASP A 409 -13.38 3.10 -19.00
CA ASP A 409 -12.08 3.18 -18.34
C ASP A 409 -12.11 2.49 -16.96
N PRO A 410 -11.64 1.23 -16.85
CA PRO A 410 -11.62 0.46 -15.60
C PRO A 410 -10.81 1.12 -14.47
N ASP A 411 -9.87 2.01 -14.81
CA ASP A 411 -9.03 2.72 -13.84
C ASP A 411 -9.87 3.64 -12.94
N LEU A 412 -10.93 4.23 -13.52
CA LEU A 412 -11.83 5.15 -12.81
C LEU A 412 -12.70 4.46 -11.78
N THR A 413 -13.12 3.22 -12.05
CA THR A 413 -13.97 2.45 -11.12
C THR A 413 -13.18 1.94 -9.91
N ARG A 414 -11.88 1.62 -10.09
CA ARG A 414 -11.00 1.18 -8.99
C ARG A 414 -10.59 2.31 -8.06
N GLY A 415 -10.43 3.53 -8.57
CA GLY A 415 -10.18 4.72 -7.75
C GLY A 415 -11.33 5.11 -6.79
N MET A 416 -12.52 4.52 -6.96
CA MET A 416 -13.70 4.77 -6.12
C MET A 416 -13.75 3.96 -4.82
N THR A 417 -12.89 2.96 -4.63
CA THR A 417 -12.82 2.27 -3.33
C THR A 417 -12.12 3.20 -2.34
N LEU A 418 -12.90 3.91 -1.54
CA LEU A 418 -12.50 4.98 -0.62
C LEU A 418 -11.73 4.51 0.63
N SER A 419 -11.19 3.29 0.63
CA SER A 419 -10.31 2.77 1.66
C SER A 419 -9.07 2.19 1.00
N PRO A 420 -7.86 2.35 1.57
CA PRO A 420 -6.68 1.67 1.05
C PRO A 420 -6.98 0.16 0.97
N PRO A 421 -6.73 -0.51 -0.16
CA PRO A 421 -6.95 -1.95 -0.25
C PRO A 421 -6.16 -2.62 0.89
N PRO A 422 -6.80 -3.41 1.76
CA PRO A 422 -6.07 -4.17 2.75
C PRO A 422 -5.27 -5.24 2.01
N VAL A 423 -3.94 -5.17 2.17
CA VAL A 423 -2.93 -6.02 1.54
C VAL A 423 -2.69 -5.68 0.05
N ASP A 424 -1.53 -5.08 -0.24
CA ASP A 424 -1.02 -4.71 -1.56
C ASP A 424 -1.04 -5.92 -2.54
N PRO A 425 -1.79 -5.82 -3.64
CA PRO A 425 -1.12 -5.93 -4.92
C PRO A 425 -1.25 -4.64 -5.74
N CYS A 426 -0.22 -4.34 -6.52
CA CYS A 426 -0.25 -3.26 -7.51
C CYS A 426 -1.47 -3.44 -8.45
N PRO A 427 -2.21 -2.38 -8.81
CA PRO A 427 -3.35 -2.47 -9.73
C PRO A 427 -3.00 -3.10 -11.08
N GLU A 428 -1.81 -2.82 -11.61
CA GLU A 428 -1.27 -3.40 -12.85
C GLU A 428 -1.08 -4.92 -12.75
N PHE A 429 -0.73 -5.43 -11.55
CA PHE A 429 -0.61 -6.86 -11.30
C PHE A 429 -1.98 -7.56 -11.28
N LEU A 430 -3.00 -6.91 -10.72
CA LEU A 430 -4.37 -7.40 -10.76
C LEU A 430 -4.96 -7.29 -12.18
N GLU A 431 -4.64 -6.25 -12.94
CA GLU A 431 -5.08 -6.04 -14.33
C GLU A 431 -4.50 -7.07 -15.30
N GLU A 432 -3.20 -7.33 -15.25
CA GLU A 432 -2.56 -8.24 -16.19
C GLU A 432 -2.93 -9.69 -15.89
N ARG A 433 -3.12 -10.06 -14.60
CA ARG A 433 -3.70 -11.37 -14.26
C ARG A 433 -5.17 -11.46 -14.66
N ALA A 434 -5.99 -10.44 -14.37
CA ALA A 434 -7.40 -10.44 -14.77
C ALA A 434 -7.60 -10.48 -16.30
N SER A 435 -6.67 -9.93 -17.09
CA SER A 435 -6.73 -9.97 -18.56
C SER A 435 -6.21 -11.27 -19.17
N SER A 436 -5.35 -12.02 -18.46
CA SER A 436 -4.99 -13.40 -18.85
C SER A 436 -6.06 -14.44 -18.47
N ILE A 437 -6.99 -14.09 -17.58
CA ILE A 437 -8.09 -14.95 -17.14
C ILE A 437 -9.28 -14.69 -18.09
N GLY A 438 -9.60 -15.69 -18.93
CA GLY A 438 -10.69 -15.60 -19.91
C GLY A 438 -12.04 -15.17 -19.30
N HIS A 439 -12.86 -14.48 -20.10
CA HIS A 439 -14.12 -13.85 -19.73
C HIS A 439 -15.04 -14.70 -18.80
N LEU A 440 -15.12 -14.33 -17.53
CA LEU A 440 -16.24 -14.69 -16.65
C LEU A 440 -17.43 -13.73 -16.87
N PRO A 441 -18.69 -14.16 -16.66
CA PRO A 441 -19.86 -13.34 -16.95
C PRO A 441 -19.92 -12.10 -16.03
N VAL A 442 -20.04 -10.94 -16.67
CA VAL A 442 -20.04 -9.57 -16.12
C VAL A 442 -21.18 -9.28 -15.10
N GLU A 443 -22.10 -10.22 -14.89
CA GLU A 443 -23.30 -10.03 -14.06
C GLU A 443 -23.00 -9.97 -12.55
N LEU A 444 -21.85 -10.45 -12.09
CA LEU A 444 -21.44 -10.36 -10.67
C LEU A 444 -20.86 -8.98 -10.29
N LEU A 445 -20.38 -8.19 -11.25
CA LEU A 445 -19.86 -6.83 -11.04
C LEU A 445 -20.97 -5.77 -10.89
N ARG A 446 -22.22 -6.12 -11.22
CA ARG A 446 -23.38 -5.22 -11.12
C ARG A 446 -23.76 -4.84 -9.68
N LEU A 447 -23.39 -5.66 -8.70
CA LEU A 447 -23.80 -5.48 -7.30
C LEU A 447 -22.93 -4.43 -6.56
N SER A 448 -21.61 -4.37 -6.79
CA SER A 448 -20.73 -3.56 -5.92
C SER A 448 -20.87 -2.04 -6.08
N ILE A 449 -21.26 -1.54 -7.25
CA ILE A 449 -21.41 -0.09 -7.49
C ILE A 449 -22.77 0.42 -7.02
N GLN A 450 -23.84 -0.39 -7.08
CA GLN A 450 -25.14 0.01 -6.53
C GLN A 450 -25.13 0.00 -4.99
N ASP A 451 -24.34 -0.89 -4.39
CA ASP A 451 -24.18 -0.99 -2.93
C ASP A 451 -23.42 0.20 -2.32
N LEU A 452 -22.54 0.86 -3.07
CA LEU A 452 -21.79 2.06 -2.62
C LEU A 452 -22.65 3.33 -2.50
N PHE A 453 -23.80 3.41 -3.18
CA PHE A 453 -24.63 4.62 -3.23
C PHE A 453 -25.99 4.48 -2.53
N PHE A 454 -26.44 3.27 -2.21
CA PHE A 454 -27.83 3.05 -1.80
C PHE A 454 -28.03 1.96 -0.74
N ARG A 455 -27.54 2.14 0.50
CA ARG A 455 -28.28 1.73 1.72
C ARG A 455 -27.65 2.18 3.04
N PRO A 456 -28.46 2.70 3.99
CA PRO A 456 -28.14 2.72 5.41
C PRO A 456 -28.65 1.43 6.09
N HIS A 457 -27.95 0.98 7.14
CA HIS A 457 -28.22 -0.16 8.05
C HIS A 457 -27.47 -1.46 7.77
N LEU A 458 -26.26 -1.54 8.32
CA LEU A 458 -25.49 -2.78 8.52
C LEU A 458 -25.12 -3.00 10.00
N LYS A 459 -26.10 -2.93 10.92
CA LYS A 459 -25.93 -3.31 12.34
C LYS A 459 -25.94 -4.84 12.58
N ARG A 460 -26.00 -5.67 11.53
CA ARG A 460 -26.17 -7.14 11.66
C ARG A 460 -24.94 -7.99 11.33
N LEU A 461 -23.87 -7.42 10.76
CA LEU A 461 -22.62 -8.16 10.48
C LEU A 461 -21.53 -8.01 11.58
N GLN A 462 -21.66 -7.03 12.49
CA GLN A 462 -20.74 -6.86 13.62
C GLN A 462 -20.84 -7.96 14.70
N LEU A 463 -21.92 -8.74 14.71
CA LEU A 463 -22.10 -9.84 15.68
C LEU A 463 -21.27 -11.09 15.38
N LEU A 464 -20.74 -11.23 14.15
CA LEU A 464 -19.87 -12.36 13.79
C LEU A 464 -18.37 -12.04 13.96
N ALA A 465 -18.00 -10.76 14.01
CA ALA A 465 -16.61 -10.33 14.23
C ALA A 465 -16.18 -10.36 15.71
N ASN A 466 -17.12 -10.35 16.66
CA ASN A 466 -16.82 -10.32 18.09
C ASN A 466 -16.46 -11.69 18.70
N VAL A 467 -16.55 -12.79 17.94
CA VAL A 467 -16.11 -14.11 18.41
C VAL A 467 -14.58 -14.27 18.29
N ASP A 468 -13.95 -13.61 17.32
CA ASP A 468 -12.49 -13.68 17.09
C ASP A 468 -11.67 -12.81 18.06
N ALA A 469 -12.29 -11.81 18.71
CA ALA A 469 -11.62 -10.96 19.70
C ALA A 469 -11.41 -11.65 21.06
N LEU A 470 -12.19 -12.69 21.37
CA LEU A 470 -12.09 -13.42 22.65
C LEU A 470 -11.07 -14.58 22.62
N SER A 471 -10.60 -15.01 21.45
CA SER A 471 -9.60 -16.10 21.36
C SER A 471 -8.14 -15.61 21.37
N GLN A 472 -7.87 -14.31 21.23
CA GLN A 472 -6.51 -13.75 21.23
C GLN A 472 -6.06 -13.15 22.58
N SER A 473 -6.97 -13.04 23.57
CA SER A 473 -6.66 -12.44 24.88
C SER A 473 -6.08 -13.41 25.93
N HIS A 474 -5.80 -14.68 25.57
CA HIS A 474 -5.28 -15.70 26.50
C HIS A 474 -3.83 -16.16 26.25
N TYR A 475 -3.07 -15.48 25.38
CA TYR A 475 -1.66 -15.85 25.10
C TYR A 475 -0.61 -14.77 25.40
N ARG A 476 -0.98 -13.69 26.11
CA ARG A 476 -0.02 -12.70 26.62
C ARG A 476 -0.21 -12.55 28.12
N ASN A 477 0.45 -13.39 28.91
CA ASN A 477 0.89 -13.10 30.28
C ASN A 477 1.58 -14.32 30.88
N TYR A 478 2.87 -14.53 30.59
CA TYR A 478 3.82 -15.16 31.53
C TYR A 478 5.23 -14.77 31.10
N GLY A 479 5.91 -13.97 31.90
CA GLY A 479 7.25 -13.51 31.55
C GLY A 479 7.96 -12.64 32.58
N THR A 480 7.69 -12.80 33.88
CA THR A 480 8.58 -12.30 34.95
C THR A 480 8.40 -13.13 36.22
N SER A 481 9.40 -13.95 36.57
CA SER A 481 9.60 -14.32 37.98
C SER A 481 11.06 -14.61 38.28
N SER A 482 11.56 -13.79 39.20
CA SER A 482 12.83 -13.81 39.90
C SER A 482 13.15 -15.12 40.63
N PHE A 483 14.44 -15.38 40.76
CA PHE A 483 15.09 -16.42 41.56
C PHE A 483 14.67 -16.40 43.05
N VAL A 484 14.31 -17.56 43.59
CA VAL A 484 14.50 -17.91 45.01
C VAL A 484 14.97 -19.37 45.08
N LYS A 485 16.01 -19.63 45.88
CA LYS A 485 16.67 -20.93 46.10
C LYS A 485 16.20 -21.58 47.41
N LEU A 486 16.39 -22.92 47.45
CA LEU A 486 16.53 -23.88 48.59
C LEU A 486 15.34 -24.86 48.77
N PRO A 487 15.54 -26.06 49.35
CA PRO A 487 16.64 -27.06 49.21
C PRO A 487 16.07 -28.51 49.01
N PRO A 488 16.89 -29.59 49.00
CA PRO A 488 16.61 -30.86 48.31
C PRO A 488 16.08 -31.98 49.23
N GLU A 489 15.43 -33.00 48.66
CA GLU A 489 15.41 -34.38 49.18
C GLU A 489 14.95 -35.39 48.10
N THR A 490 15.64 -36.54 48.06
CA THR A 490 15.58 -37.70 47.13
C THR A 490 14.71 -38.86 47.69
N PRO A 491 14.61 -40.07 47.07
CA PRO A 491 14.08 -40.53 45.77
C PRO A 491 13.13 -41.78 45.96
N PRO A 492 13.08 -42.82 45.10
CA PRO A 492 12.66 -43.01 43.69
C PRO A 492 11.45 -44.00 43.57
N LEU A 493 11.05 -44.45 42.35
CA LEU A 493 10.78 -45.88 41.99
C LEU A 493 10.23 -46.12 40.55
N PHE A 494 10.82 -47.13 39.88
CA PHE A 494 10.44 -47.94 38.68
C PHE A 494 10.15 -47.26 37.30
N VAL A 495 10.89 -47.46 36.19
CA VAL A 495 11.38 -48.62 35.37
C VAL A 495 10.38 -49.10 34.30
N SER A 496 10.73 -48.91 33.01
CA SER A 496 10.85 -49.93 31.92
C SER A 496 11.21 -49.24 30.59
N ARG A 497 12.46 -49.29 30.08
CA ARG A 497 13.09 -50.27 29.16
C ARG A 497 12.49 -50.40 27.74
N CYS A 498 13.30 -50.01 26.75
CA CYS A 498 13.69 -50.69 25.48
C CYS A 498 14.11 -49.60 24.46
N GLY A 499 15.25 -49.58 23.77
CA GLY A 499 16.45 -50.41 23.66
C GLY A 499 17.23 -49.86 22.45
N TRP A 500 18.48 -49.43 22.63
CA TRP A 500 19.40 -49.02 21.57
C TRP A 500 20.49 -50.10 21.38
N ARG A 501 20.94 -50.29 20.14
CA ARG A 501 22.14 -51.08 19.80
C ARG A 501 23.36 -50.16 19.70
N ASP A 502 24.45 -50.61 20.29
CA ASP A 502 25.80 -50.06 20.28
C ASP A 502 26.55 -50.24 18.96
N LEU A 503 27.56 -49.37 18.76
CA LEU A 503 28.91 -49.53 18.16
C LEU A 503 29.49 -48.09 18.11
N GLY A 504 30.67 -47.67 18.56
CA GLY A 504 31.85 -48.27 19.17
C GLY A 504 33.02 -47.25 19.04
N ILE A 505 33.42 -46.64 20.17
CA ILE A 505 34.78 -46.28 20.67
C ILE A 505 35.91 -45.74 19.75
N ASN A 506 36.66 -44.76 20.33
CA ASN A 506 38.01 -44.18 20.06
C ASN A 506 38.06 -42.87 19.24
N SER A 507 38.78 -41.80 19.59
CA SER A 507 39.88 -41.58 20.55
C SER A 507 40.01 -40.08 20.89
N LEU A 508 40.35 -39.77 22.16
CA LEU A 508 40.76 -38.47 22.66
C LEU A 508 42.20 -38.10 22.23
N HIS A 509 42.43 -36.83 21.87
CA HIS A 509 43.71 -36.16 22.12
C HIS A 509 43.45 -34.84 22.84
N ARG A 510 43.97 -34.75 24.08
CA ARG A 510 44.18 -33.51 24.84
C ARG A 510 45.57 -32.97 24.53
N THR A 511 45.69 -31.66 24.43
CA THR A 511 46.89 -30.91 24.89
C THR A 511 46.43 -29.57 25.46
N CYS A 512 46.62 -29.41 26.77
CA CYS A 512 46.71 -28.12 27.44
C CYS A 512 48.19 -27.79 27.59
N THR A 513 48.59 -26.55 27.33
CA THR A 513 49.75 -25.92 27.98
C THR A 513 49.46 -24.45 28.24
N ALA A 514 49.76 -24.07 29.48
CA ALA A 514 49.62 -22.75 30.06
C ALA A 514 50.91 -21.91 29.91
N GLY A 515 50.79 -20.61 30.20
CA GLY A 515 51.87 -19.63 30.38
C GLY A 515 51.48 -18.32 29.68
N GLY A 516 51.24 -17.19 30.32
CA GLY A 516 51.77 -16.69 31.59
C GLY A 516 52.86 -15.66 31.30
N PHE A 517 52.45 -14.40 31.04
CA PHE A 517 52.97 -13.15 31.57
C PHE A 517 52.03 -12.00 31.20
#